data_AF-A0A7Y4X1Y1-F1
#
_entry.id   AF-A0A7Y4X1Y1-F1
#
_cell.length_a   1.000
_cell.length_b   1.000
_cell.length_c   1.000
_cell.angle_alpha   90.00
_cell.angle_beta   90.00
_cell.angle_gamma   90.00
#
_symmetry.space_group_name_H-M   'P 1'
#
loop_
_entity.id
_entity.type
_entity.pdbx_description
1 polymer ?
#
loop_
_entity_poly.entity_id
_entity_poly.type
_entity_poly.pdbx_seq_one_letter_code
_entity_poly.pdbx_strand_id
1 'polypeptide(L)'
;MRKGLAALAAAVFFLGVGGVAQAVIGVPDDVPGSTLLYPFFKVNPTRTASDTQDTLLVITNTAGPTDLVESGVAPNVAVHVTLWSAASVHVYDFSIVLTPHDVWSCSLFDLIMTTNGCEQALPAPIGVRAALASTVDGNPALIGYVTADLVFSPTFLFPGQVNYPFGRGNVLIGHMYLVNLINGSSTGFNAVSVETDNPCYGHNSLPVGGQLAQNSGGFYRTRCEEEQGAANCEPTPRPTLCYAPLAYGDYNERIDGPNGDWAQTGDAGGYQDAATSLNVTPDSPLSLLVRYFSATGINARTEVWLWKDRNTTAAAGALNVAVYDEAENVHSVQFNLPNEVNFALTSQIITPGAPGGWFRVKYPCSPFGSCGYNYGNPVGDLGARPPLQSVAYAVQFASNAANAATLRWDAAFPAHRQYTDYLGVSE
;
A
#
# COMPACT_ATOMS: atom_id res chain seq x y z
N MET A 1 -22.83 12.42 -52.62
CA MET A 1 -22.86 13.21 -51.37
C MET A 1 -23.56 12.51 -50.19
N ARG A 2 -24.75 11.91 -50.34
CA ARG A 2 -25.48 11.29 -49.20
C ARG A 2 -24.74 10.16 -48.45
N LYS A 3 -23.95 9.35 -49.16
CA LYS A 3 -23.17 8.24 -48.54
C LYS A 3 -21.97 8.73 -47.71
N GLY A 4 -21.40 9.89 -48.06
CA GLY A 4 -20.25 10.44 -47.33
C GLY A 4 -20.65 11.07 -45.99
N LEU A 5 -21.81 11.73 -45.94
CA LEU A 5 -22.32 12.33 -44.70
C LEU A 5 -22.68 11.26 -43.66
N ALA A 6 -23.25 10.13 -44.10
CA ALA A 6 -23.57 9.00 -43.21
C ALA A 6 -22.32 8.35 -42.61
N ALA A 7 -21.24 8.21 -43.39
CA ALA A 7 -19.98 7.68 -42.91
C ALA A 7 -19.29 8.62 -41.91
N LEU A 8 -19.33 9.93 -42.16
CA LEU A 8 -18.79 10.94 -41.24
C LEU A 8 -19.59 10.98 -39.93
N ALA A 9 -20.92 10.93 -40.00
CA ALA A 9 -21.77 10.90 -38.82
C ALA A 9 -21.54 9.64 -37.98
N ALA A 10 -21.40 8.47 -38.61
CA ALA A 10 -21.05 7.24 -37.92
C ALA A 10 -19.66 7.34 -37.25
N ALA A 11 -18.65 7.88 -37.94
CA ALA A 11 -17.32 8.05 -37.38
C ALA A 11 -17.31 8.99 -36.16
N VAL A 12 -18.05 10.11 -36.21
CA VAL A 12 -18.19 11.03 -35.07
C VAL A 12 -18.95 10.36 -33.90
N PHE A 13 -19.97 9.56 -34.20
CA PHE A 13 -20.70 8.82 -33.17
C PHE A 13 -19.82 7.75 -32.50
N PHE A 14 -18.98 7.03 -33.26
CA PHE A 14 -18.06 6.04 -32.70
C PHE A 14 -16.86 6.67 -31.96
N LEU A 15 -16.42 7.87 -32.36
CA LEU A 15 -15.40 8.64 -31.62
C LEU A 15 -15.95 9.22 -30.30
N GLY A 16 -17.26 9.48 -30.21
CA GLY A 16 -17.92 9.96 -29.00
C GLY A 16 -18.33 8.87 -27.99
N VAL A 17 -18.23 7.58 -28.37
CA VAL A 17 -18.55 6.42 -27.51
C VAL A 17 -17.26 5.72 -27.02
N GLY A 18 -16.11 6.39 -27.12
CA GLY A 18 -14.95 6.02 -26.32
C GLY A 18 -15.33 6.17 -24.85
N GLY A 19 -15.75 5.07 -24.22
CA GLY A 19 -16.20 5.06 -22.83
C GLY A 19 -15.11 5.67 -21.95
N VAL A 20 -15.48 6.66 -21.15
CA VAL A 20 -14.68 7.04 -20.00
C VAL A 20 -14.44 5.77 -19.19
N ALA A 21 -13.18 5.47 -18.85
CA ALA A 21 -12.89 4.39 -17.91
C ALA A 21 -13.60 4.73 -16.60
N GLN A 22 -14.70 4.02 -16.32
CA GLN A 22 -15.40 4.16 -15.06
C GLN A 22 -14.75 3.18 -14.10
N ALA A 23 -14.13 3.70 -13.03
CA ALA A 23 -13.69 2.88 -11.92
C ALA A 23 -14.93 2.17 -11.34
N VAL A 24 -15.01 0.85 -11.52
CA VAL A 24 -16.08 0.05 -10.94
C VAL A 24 -15.76 -0.11 -9.46
N ILE A 25 -16.64 0.37 -8.59
CA ILE A 25 -16.48 0.24 -7.15
C ILE A 25 -16.33 -1.25 -6.80
N GLY A 26 -15.21 -1.60 -6.15
CA GLY A 26 -14.90 -2.97 -5.75
C GLY A 26 -14.09 -3.77 -6.77
N VAL A 27 -13.77 -3.20 -7.95
CA VAL A 27 -12.74 -3.75 -8.83
C VAL A 27 -11.40 -3.13 -8.44
N PRO A 28 -10.38 -3.94 -8.13
CA PRO A 28 -9.05 -3.43 -7.88
C PRO A 28 -8.56 -2.60 -9.08
N ASP A 29 -8.10 -1.37 -8.83
CA ASP A 29 -7.61 -0.46 -9.87
C ASP A 29 -6.17 -0.85 -10.21
N ASP A 30 -6.00 -1.55 -11.33
CA ASP A 30 -4.70 -2.02 -11.86
C ASP A 30 -3.97 -0.88 -12.60
N VAL A 31 -3.71 0.23 -11.91
CA VAL A 31 -2.92 1.33 -12.49
C VAL A 31 -1.46 0.98 -12.40
N PRO A 32 -0.71 0.99 -13.52
CA PRO A 32 0.73 0.80 -13.49
C PRO A 32 1.41 1.84 -12.59
N GLY A 33 2.40 1.42 -11.82
CA GLY A 33 3.21 2.27 -10.95
C GLY A 33 4.70 2.15 -11.26
N SER A 34 5.49 3.06 -10.70
CA SER A 34 6.96 2.91 -10.65
C SER A 34 7.39 2.10 -9.46
N THR A 35 6.58 2.10 -8.40
CA THR A 35 6.79 1.32 -7.19
C THR A 35 5.53 0.52 -6.88
N LEU A 36 5.72 -0.74 -6.51
CA LEU A 36 4.68 -1.61 -6.00
C LEU A 36 4.91 -1.83 -4.51
N LEU A 37 3.92 -1.52 -3.69
CA LEU A 37 3.88 -1.89 -2.29
C LEU A 37 3.01 -3.14 -2.13
N TYR A 38 3.61 -4.21 -1.65
CA TYR A 38 2.95 -5.42 -1.19
C TYR A 38 2.80 -5.31 0.32
N PRO A 39 1.68 -4.76 0.83
CA PRO A 39 1.61 -4.25 2.20
C PRO A 39 1.71 -5.34 3.28
N PHE A 40 1.55 -6.61 2.89
CA PHE A 40 1.59 -7.76 3.78
C PHE A 40 2.22 -8.97 3.11
N PHE A 41 2.98 -9.73 3.89
CA PHE A 41 3.09 -11.16 3.67
C PHE A 41 3.00 -11.90 5.00
N LYS A 42 2.50 -13.13 4.92
CA LYS A 42 2.46 -14.08 6.03
C LYS A 42 2.79 -15.46 5.50
N VAL A 43 3.87 -16.04 6.01
CA VAL A 43 4.37 -17.35 5.62
C VAL A 43 4.42 -18.23 6.86
N ASN A 44 3.95 -19.47 6.76
CA ASN A 44 4.17 -20.47 7.81
C ASN A 44 5.57 -21.08 7.65
N PRO A 45 6.54 -20.79 8.56
CA PRO A 45 7.91 -21.32 8.47
C PRO A 45 8.00 -22.83 8.78
N THR A 46 6.94 -23.42 9.33
CA THR A 46 6.87 -24.81 9.78
C THR A 46 5.64 -25.47 9.13
N ARG A 47 5.68 -25.60 7.80
CA ARG A 47 4.58 -26.21 7.03
C ARG A 47 4.22 -27.59 7.61
N THR A 48 2.93 -27.84 7.74
CA THR A 48 2.36 -29.11 8.21
C THR A 48 1.39 -29.67 7.17
N ALA A 49 0.92 -30.91 7.38
CA ALA A 49 -0.11 -31.51 6.53
C ALA A 49 -1.47 -30.77 6.56
N SER A 50 -1.68 -29.86 7.51
CA SER A 50 -2.91 -29.09 7.65
C SER A 50 -2.70 -27.58 7.51
N ASP A 51 -1.47 -27.13 7.26
CA ASP A 51 -1.18 -25.72 7.08
C ASP A 51 0.10 -25.50 6.26
N THR A 52 -0.09 -25.00 5.05
CA THR A 52 1.00 -24.61 4.13
C THR A 52 0.92 -23.15 3.76
N GLN A 53 0.48 -22.28 4.69
CA GLN A 53 0.30 -20.86 4.41
C GLN A 53 1.55 -20.23 3.79
N ASP A 54 1.34 -19.54 2.68
CA ASP A 54 2.35 -18.88 1.89
C ASP A 54 1.79 -17.59 1.27
N THR A 55 2.68 -16.72 0.82
CA THR A 55 2.36 -15.53 0.06
C THR A 55 3.08 -15.62 -1.29
N LEU A 56 2.33 -15.60 -2.38
CA LEU A 56 2.87 -15.52 -3.74
C LEU A 56 2.84 -14.07 -4.20
N LEU A 57 3.94 -13.59 -4.77
CA LEU A 57 4.03 -12.28 -5.40
C LEU A 57 4.06 -12.45 -6.91
N VAL A 58 3.45 -11.50 -7.61
CA VAL A 58 3.48 -11.37 -9.07
C VAL A 58 3.78 -9.92 -9.40
N ILE A 59 4.80 -9.71 -10.23
CA ILE A 59 5.18 -8.41 -10.79
C ILE A 59 5.07 -8.53 -12.31
N THR A 60 4.36 -7.59 -12.94
CA THR A 60 4.19 -7.54 -14.38
C THR A 60 4.75 -6.24 -14.92
N ASN A 61 5.62 -6.35 -15.93
CA ASN A 61 6.01 -5.21 -16.74
C ASN A 61 4.95 -4.98 -17.83
N THR A 62 4.24 -3.86 -17.78
CA THR A 62 3.22 -3.50 -18.75
C THR A 62 3.75 -2.71 -19.94
N ALA A 63 5.01 -2.28 -19.89
CA ALA A 63 5.62 -1.51 -20.98
C ALA A 63 5.64 -2.33 -22.28
N GLY A 64 5.23 -1.68 -23.36
CA GLY A 64 5.37 -2.18 -24.71
C GLY A 64 6.80 -2.07 -25.25
N PRO A 65 7.14 -2.82 -26.31
CA PRO A 65 8.47 -2.80 -26.92
C PRO A 65 8.84 -1.43 -27.54
N THR A 66 7.88 -0.52 -27.69
CA THR A 66 8.04 0.80 -28.33
C THR A 66 7.92 1.99 -27.37
N ASP A 67 7.70 1.77 -26.07
CA ASP A 67 7.36 2.81 -25.08
C ASP A 67 8.55 3.73 -24.69
N LEU A 68 9.65 3.64 -25.44
CA LEU A 68 10.88 4.40 -25.25
C LEU A 68 10.74 5.92 -25.40
N VAL A 69 9.73 6.40 -26.13
CA VAL A 69 9.74 7.78 -26.66
C VAL A 69 9.08 8.79 -25.71
N GLU A 70 8.13 8.35 -24.88
CA GLU A 70 7.35 9.26 -24.02
C GLU A 70 7.68 9.08 -22.52
N SER A 71 8.01 7.86 -22.10
CA SER A 71 8.27 7.53 -20.69
C SER A 71 9.77 7.52 -20.30
N GLY A 72 10.68 7.45 -21.28
CA GLY A 72 12.12 7.30 -21.02
C GLY A 72 12.52 5.96 -20.38
N VAL A 73 11.60 5.00 -20.33
CA VAL A 73 11.78 3.65 -19.78
C VAL A 73 12.27 2.71 -20.87
N ALA A 74 13.37 1.99 -20.65
CA ALA A 74 13.82 0.93 -21.56
C ALA A 74 12.77 -0.20 -21.67
N PRO A 75 12.58 -0.86 -22.84
CA PRO A 75 11.59 -1.94 -22.99
C PRO A 75 11.85 -3.09 -21.99
N ASN A 76 13.12 -3.35 -21.70
CA ASN A 76 13.51 -4.19 -20.59
C ASN A 76 13.67 -3.31 -19.35
N VAL A 77 12.92 -3.62 -18.30
CA VAL A 77 12.96 -2.88 -17.04
C VAL A 77 13.69 -3.69 -15.98
N ALA A 78 14.51 -3.03 -15.17
CA ALA A 78 15.04 -3.62 -13.96
C ALA A 78 14.10 -3.26 -12.80
N VAL A 79 13.73 -4.27 -12.01
CA VAL A 79 12.90 -4.09 -10.83
C VAL A 79 13.70 -4.55 -9.62
N HIS A 80 13.87 -3.66 -8.66
CA HIS A 80 14.52 -3.95 -7.39
C HIS A 80 13.47 -4.31 -6.36
N VAL A 81 13.51 -5.54 -5.86
CA VAL A 81 12.57 -6.08 -4.89
C VAL A 81 13.22 -6.05 -3.52
N THR A 82 12.54 -5.45 -2.54
CA THR A 82 13.02 -5.32 -1.17
C THR A 82 12.02 -5.92 -0.18
N LEU A 83 12.50 -6.84 0.65
CA LEU A 83 11.77 -7.43 1.77
C LEU A 83 12.06 -6.65 3.04
N TRP A 84 10.98 -6.24 3.69
CA TRP A 84 11.00 -5.49 4.94
C TRP A 84 10.39 -6.34 6.05
N SER A 85 10.94 -6.25 7.27
CA SER A 85 10.32 -6.84 8.44
C SER A 85 9.02 -6.11 8.81
N ALA A 86 8.24 -6.65 9.74
CA ALA A 86 7.04 -5.97 10.23
C ALA A 86 7.31 -4.58 10.82
N ALA A 87 8.50 -4.38 11.39
CA ALA A 87 8.96 -3.12 11.93
C ALA A 87 9.72 -2.26 10.91
N SER A 88 9.56 -2.55 9.61
CA SER A 88 10.17 -1.80 8.49
C SER A 88 11.69 -1.69 8.52
N VAL A 89 12.33 -2.69 9.12
CA VAL A 89 13.77 -2.90 8.97
C VAL A 89 14.00 -3.66 7.66
N HIS A 90 14.88 -3.13 6.80
CA HIS A 90 15.38 -3.82 5.61
C HIS A 90 15.96 -5.20 6.00
N VAL A 91 15.56 -6.25 5.27
CA VAL A 91 16.01 -7.63 5.55
C VAL A 91 16.75 -8.25 4.39
N TYR A 92 16.21 -8.12 3.19
CA TYR A 92 16.75 -8.76 1.98
C TYR A 92 16.28 -8.01 0.74
N ASP A 93 17.12 -7.92 -0.27
CA ASP A 93 16.79 -7.34 -1.55
C ASP A 93 17.49 -8.06 -2.70
N PHE A 94 16.94 -7.88 -3.89
CA PHE A 94 17.53 -8.35 -5.14
C PHE A 94 16.93 -7.58 -6.32
N SER A 95 17.55 -7.71 -7.48
CA SER A 95 17.00 -7.14 -8.72
C SER A 95 16.62 -8.23 -9.70
N ILE A 96 15.49 -8.06 -10.37
CA ILE A 96 15.07 -8.86 -11.52
C ILE A 96 15.04 -7.97 -12.77
N VAL A 97 15.10 -8.59 -13.94
CA VAL A 97 14.94 -7.90 -15.22
C VAL A 97 13.76 -8.51 -15.94
N LEU A 98 12.81 -7.66 -16.33
CA LEU A 98 11.59 -8.03 -17.04
C LEU A 98 11.65 -7.46 -18.45
N THR A 99 11.44 -8.30 -19.47
CA THR A 99 11.23 -7.84 -20.85
C THR A 99 9.80 -7.30 -21.02
N PRO A 100 9.45 -6.66 -22.16
CA PRO A 100 8.10 -6.14 -22.39
C PRO A 100 7.02 -7.19 -22.18
N HIS A 101 6.02 -6.87 -21.36
CA HIS A 101 4.91 -7.78 -21.01
C HIS A 101 5.32 -9.04 -20.22
N ASP A 102 6.55 -9.10 -19.71
CA ASP A 102 6.95 -10.20 -18.84
C ASP A 102 6.22 -10.14 -17.50
N VAL A 103 5.95 -11.34 -16.99
CA VAL A 103 5.39 -11.58 -15.67
C VAL A 103 6.43 -12.37 -14.89
N TRP A 104 6.78 -11.90 -13.70
CA TRP A 104 7.59 -12.63 -12.75
C TRP A 104 6.75 -13.00 -11.55
N SER A 105 6.88 -14.26 -11.11
CA SER A 105 6.21 -14.76 -9.93
C SER A 105 7.18 -15.38 -8.92
N CYS A 106 6.86 -15.28 -7.63
CA CYS A 106 7.66 -15.88 -6.58
C CYS A 106 6.85 -16.28 -5.34
N SER A 107 7.11 -17.49 -4.83
CA SER A 107 6.69 -17.94 -3.51
C SER A 107 7.63 -17.37 -2.43
N LEU A 108 7.08 -16.63 -1.47
CA LEU A 108 7.89 -16.11 -0.36
C LEU A 108 8.35 -17.22 0.58
N PHE A 109 7.58 -18.29 0.78
CA PHE A 109 8.06 -19.47 1.49
C PHE A 109 9.31 -20.02 0.81
N ASP A 110 9.27 -20.29 -0.49
CA ASP A 110 10.41 -20.91 -1.15
C ASP A 110 11.58 -19.93 -1.34
N LEU A 111 11.32 -18.62 -1.46
CA LEU A 111 12.37 -17.58 -1.46
C LEU A 111 13.13 -17.54 -0.13
N ILE A 112 12.41 -17.60 0.99
CA ILE A 112 12.97 -17.43 2.34
C ILE A 112 13.48 -18.75 2.93
N MET A 113 12.82 -19.86 2.61
CA MET A 113 13.06 -21.16 3.24
C MET A 113 13.82 -22.14 2.34
N THR A 114 13.81 -21.93 1.02
CA THR A 114 14.45 -22.84 0.05
C THR A 114 15.31 -22.06 -0.95
N THR A 115 15.79 -22.72 -2.01
CA THR A 115 16.63 -22.10 -3.06
C THR A 115 15.89 -21.91 -4.39
N ASN A 116 14.61 -22.30 -4.49
CA ASN A 116 13.93 -22.52 -5.78
C ASN A 116 12.59 -21.77 -5.90
N GLY A 117 12.35 -20.74 -5.09
CA GLY A 117 11.02 -20.16 -4.93
C GLY A 117 10.54 -19.15 -5.94
N CYS A 118 11.48 -18.55 -6.67
CA CYS A 118 11.16 -17.66 -7.77
C CYS A 118 11.59 -18.29 -9.09
N GLU A 119 11.10 -17.74 -10.20
CA GLU A 119 11.55 -18.11 -11.55
C GLU A 119 13.08 -17.98 -11.76
N GLN A 120 13.76 -17.24 -10.87
CA GLN A 120 15.21 -17.13 -10.79
C GLN A 120 15.69 -17.64 -9.42
N ALA A 121 16.80 -18.40 -9.40
CA ALA A 121 17.39 -18.91 -8.17
C ALA A 121 18.02 -17.76 -7.37
N LEU A 122 17.26 -17.23 -6.40
CA LEU A 122 17.61 -16.06 -5.58
C LEU A 122 17.57 -16.41 -4.08
N PRO A 123 18.39 -17.37 -3.61
CA PRO A 123 18.28 -17.87 -2.24
C PRO A 123 18.50 -16.76 -1.21
N ALA A 124 17.57 -16.62 -0.27
CA ALA A 124 17.72 -15.67 0.83
C ALA A 124 18.97 -15.99 1.69
N PRO A 125 19.76 -14.96 2.08
CA PRO A 125 20.90 -15.14 2.98
C PRO A 125 20.54 -15.72 4.35
N ILE A 126 21.55 -16.30 5.01
CA ILE A 126 21.43 -16.72 6.41
C ILE A 126 21.12 -15.49 7.27
N GLY A 127 20.00 -15.54 8.00
CA GLY A 127 19.54 -14.45 8.88
C GLY A 127 18.20 -13.85 8.47
N VAL A 128 17.83 -13.91 7.18
CA VAL A 128 16.55 -13.38 6.67
C VAL A 128 15.35 -13.98 7.42
N ARG A 129 15.34 -15.30 7.59
CA ARG A 129 14.30 -16.00 8.35
C ARG A 129 14.17 -15.47 9.79
N ALA A 130 15.29 -15.22 10.47
CA ALA A 130 15.28 -14.77 11.86
C ALA A 130 14.79 -13.32 11.96
N ALA A 131 15.15 -12.47 11.01
CA ALA A 131 14.72 -11.07 10.96
C ALA A 131 13.22 -10.91 10.63
N LEU A 132 12.61 -11.88 9.95
CA LEU A 132 11.18 -11.90 9.63
C LEU A 132 10.33 -12.68 10.65
N ALA A 133 10.96 -13.41 11.57
CA ALA A 133 10.26 -14.28 12.51
C ALA A 133 9.42 -13.47 13.50
N SER A 134 8.14 -13.84 13.62
CA SER A 134 7.21 -13.28 14.58
C SER A 134 6.20 -14.34 15.02
N THR A 135 5.22 -13.92 15.81
CA THR A 135 4.09 -14.74 16.24
C THR A 135 2.79 -14.05 15.87
N VAL A 136 1.92 -14.75 15.15
CA VAL A 136 0.56 -14.29 14.82
C VAL A 136 -0.43 -15.27 15.42
N ASP A 137 -1.30 -14.80 16.32
CA ASP A 137 -2.23 -15.65 17.06
C ASP A 137 -1.54 -16.83 17.79
N GLY A 138 -0.43 -16.56 18.49
CA GLY A 138 0.34 -17.58 19.19
C GLY A 138 1.10 -18.57 18.29
N ASN A 139 0.93 -18.50 16.97
CA ASN A 139 1.60 -19.38 16.00
C ASN A 139 2.84 -18.71 15.38
N PRO A 140 3.97 -19.42 15.23
CA PRO A 140 5.13 -18.90 14.52
C PRO A 140 4.78 -18.55 13.07
N ALA A 141 5.17 -17.36 12.64
CA ALA A 141 4.99 -16.88 11.28
C ALA A 141 6.22 -16.07 10.84
N LEU A 142 6.46 -16.01 9.53
CA LEU A 142 7.34 -15.00 8.95
C LEU A 142 6.45 -13.90 8.38
N ILE A 143 6.68 -12.66 8.79
CA ILE A 143 5.83 -11.53 8.44
C ILE A 143 6.63 -10.30 8.05
N GLY A 144 6.02 -9.47 7.22
CA GLY A 144 6.60 -8.23 6.75
C GLY A 144 5.80 -7.68 5.58
N TYR A 145 6.46 -6.85 4.77
CA TYR A 145 5.93 -6.33 3.52
C TYR A 145 7.03 -6.32 2.46
N VAL A 146 6.66 -6.14 1.20
CA VAL A 146 7.62 -6.09 0.09
C VAL A 146 7.41 -4.79 -0.68
N THR A 147 8.50 -4.16 -1.12
CA THR A 147 8.45 -3.12 -2.15
C THR A 147 9.11 -3.65 -3.41
N ALA A 148 8.62 -3.23 -4.57
CA ALA A 148 9.26 -3.52 -5.84
C ALA A 148 9.32 -2.22 -6.65
N ASP A 149 10.54 -1.72 -6.83
CA ASP A 149 10.81 -0.41 -7.41
C ASP A 149 11.40 -0.57 -8.80
N LEU A 150 10.90 0.21 -9.75
CA LEU A 150 11.55 0.38 -11.03
C LEU A 150 12.92 1.02 -10.79
N VAL A 151 13.97 0.48 -11.39
CA VAL A 151 15.34 1.01 -11.30
C VAL A 151 15.98 1.09 -12.68
N PHE A 152 16.86 2.08 -12.90
CA PHE A 152 17.58 2.25 -14.16
C PHE A 152 18.57 1.12 -14.47
N SER A 153 19.07 0.47 -13.42
CA SER A 153 19.96 -0.68 -13.52
C SER A 153 19.80 -1.55 -12.27
N PRO A 154 20.04 -2.88 -12.37
CA PRO A 154 20.14 -3.74 -11.20
C PRO A 154 21.05 -3.15 -10.13
N THR A 155 20.61 -3.23 -8.88
CA THR A 155 21.26 -2.58 -7.74
C THR A 155 21.22 -3.46 -6.51
N PHE A 156 22.20 -3.25 -5.62
CA PHE A 156 22.25 -3.78 -4.25
C PHE A 156 22.05 -2.67 -3.22
N LEU A 157 21.80 -1.45 -3.69
CA LEU A 157 21.36 -0.37 -2.83
C LEU A 157 19.88 -0.58 -2.53
N PHE A 158 19.44 -0.30 -1.30
CA PHE A 158 18.01 -0.28 -0.98
C PHE A 158 17.43 1.14 -1.15
N PRO A 159 16.11 1.31 -1.29
CA PRO A 159 15.48 2.59 -1.65
C PRO A 159 15.96 3.77 -0.81
N GLY A 160 16.20 3.58 0.49
CA GLY A 160 16.72 4.61 1.39
C GLY A 160 18.10 5.19 1.07
N GLN A 161 18.95 4.51 0.32
CA GLN A 161 20.36 4.87 0.22
C GLN A 161 20.66 5.96 -0.81
N VAL A 162 21.66 6.78 -0.52
CA VAL A 162 22.22 7.75 -1.47
C VAL A 162 22.65 7.01 -2.75
N ASN A 163 22.26 7.55 -3.90
CA ASN A 163 22.47 6.98 -5.25
C ASN A 163 21.63 5.74 -5.59
N TYR A 164 20.59 5.44 -4.82
CA TYR A 164 19.61 4.43 -5.24
C TYR A 164 19.07 4.78 -6.66
N PRO A 165 19.25 3.90 -7.67
CA PRO A 165 19.04 4.24 -9.08
C PRO A 165 17.56 4.14 -9.48
N PHE A 166 16.68 4.81 -8.74
CA PHE A 166 15.23 4.80 -8.97
C PHE A 166 14.91 5.17 -10.42
N GLY A 167 14.17 4.31 -11.10
CA GLY A 167 13.74 4.45 -12.48
C GLY A 167 12.42 5.18 -12.56
N ARG A 168 12.25 5.96 -13.63
CA ARG A 168 11.02 6.73 -13.86
C ARG A 168 10.16 5.97 -14.85
N GLY A 169 8.92 5.68 -14.51
CA GLY A 169 7.99 4.98 -15.39
C GLY A 169 6.90 4.25 -14.61
N ASN A 170 5.66 4.53 -14.95
CA ASN A 170 4.51 3.82 -14.41
C ASN A 170 4.23 2.62 -15.31
N VAL A 171 4.96 1.52 -15.06
CA VAL A 171 4.93 0.33 -15.93
C VAL A 171 4.79 -0.96 -15.14
N LEU A 172 4.80 -0.93 -13.81
CA LEU A 172 4.69 -2.11 -12.98
C LEU A 172 3.24 -2.30 -12.52
N ILE A 173 2.71 -3.50 -12.69
CA ILE A 173 1.48 -3.95 -12.01
C ILE A 173 1.86 -5.09 -11.08
N GLY A 174 1.30 -5.10 -9.88
CA GLY A 174 1.58 -6.14 -8.89
C GLY A 174 0.32 -6.84 -8.42
N HIS A 175 0.41 -8.15 -8.24
CA HIS A 175 -0.60 -8.93 -7.53
C HIS A 175 0.06 -9.78 -6.45
N MET A 176 -0.63 -10.00 -5.34
CA MET A 176 -0.24 -10.95 -4.31
C MET A 176 -1.35 -11.95 -4.06
N TYR A 177 -0.97 -13.17 -3.68
CA TYR A 177 -1.91 -14.22 -3.33
C TYR A 177 -1.51 -14.82 -1.99
N LEU A 178 -2.44 -14.85 -1.06
CA LEU A 178 -2.31 -15.64 0.16
C LEU A 178 -2.86 -17.02 -0.13
N VAL A 179 -2.00 -18.01 -0.07
CA VAL A 179 -2.36 -19.38 -0.45
C VAL A 179 -2.16 -20.33 0.73
N ASN A 180 -3.09 -21.25 0.87
CA ASN A 180 -2.97 -22.40 1.72
C ASN A 180 -3.48 -23.61 0.94
N LEU A 181 -2.66 -24.04 -0.02
CA LEU A 181 -3.05 -24.98 -1.08
C LEU A 181 -3.56 -26.32 -0.53
N ILE A 182 -2.93 -26.84 0.54
CA ILE A 182 -3.37 -28.10 1.18
C ILE A 182 -4.81 -28.02 1.70
N ASN A 183 -5.25 -26.79 1.99
CA ASN A 183 -6.56 -26.48 2.52
C ASN A 183 -7.52 -25.92 1.45
N GLY A 184 -7.12 -25.93 0.18
CA GLY A 184 -7.93 -25.45 -0.94
C GLY A 184 -8.22 -23.96 -0.89
N SER A 185 -7.39 -23.18 -0.18
CA SER A 185 -7.63 -21.75 -0.01
C SER A 185 -6.63 -20.89 -0.77
N SER A 186 -7.15 -19.86 -1.42
CA SER A 186 -6.38 -18.80 -2.07
C SER A 186 -7.21 -17.52 -2.05
N THR A 187 -6.59 -16.40 -1.69
CA THR A 187 -7.19 -15.07 -1.82
C THR A 187 -6.16 -14.13 -2.43
N GLY A 188 -6.58 -13.36 -3.44
CA GLY A 188 -5.73 -12.48 -4.23
C GLY A 188 -5.98 -11.01 -3.92
N PHE A 189 -4.94 -10.21 -4.06
CA PHE A 189 -4.95 -8.76 -3.88
C PHE A 189 -4.07 -8.11 -4.94
N ASN A 190 -4.34 -6.85 -5.22
CA ASN A 190 -3.38 -6.04 -5.93
C ASN A 190 -2.31 -5.53 -4.96
N ALA A 191 -1.09 -5.44 -5.47
CA ALA A 191 -0.13 -4.54 -4.88
C ALA A 191 -0.67 -3.12 -4.97
N VAL A 192 -0.31 -2.31 -3.99
CA VAL A 192 -0.58 -0.89 -4.00
C VAL A 192 0.39 -0.26 -4.99
N SER A 193 -0.16 0.26 -6.07
CA SER A 193 0.61 1.01 -7.06
C SER A 193 0.96 2.39 -6.52
N VAL A 194 2.24 2.75 -6.66
CA VAL A 194 2.77 4.07 -6.35
C VAL A 194 3.33 4.63 -7.64
N GLU A 195 2.65 5.64 -8.14
CA GLU A 195 3.00 6.30 -9.39
C GLU A 195 4.12 7.30 -9.18
N THR A 196 5.06 7.34 -10.12
CA THR A 196 5.96 8.49 -10.29
C THR A 196 5.28 9.49 -11.21
N ASP A 197 5.11 10.72 -10.74
CA ASP A 197 4.60 11.79 -11.61
C ASP A 197 5.75 12.42 -12.39
N ASN A 198 5.53 12.50 -13.70
CA ASN A 198 6.28 13.19 -14.75
C ASN A 198 7.81 12.96 -14.79
N PRO A 199 8.37 12.49 -15.92
CA PRO A 199 9.80 12.22 -16.07
C PRO A 199 10.73 13.43 -15.85
N CYS A 200 10.22 14.66 -15.77
CA CYS A 200 11.03 15.87 -15.57
C CYS A 200 10.66 16.69 -14.31
N TYR A 201 9.51 16.46 -13.69
CA TYR A 201 8.96 17.33 -12.65
C TYR A 201 8.10 16.50 -11.68
N GLY A 202 8.70 15.88 -10.67
CA GLY A 202 7.95 15.22 -9.60
C GLY A 202 6.85 16.13 -9.08
N HIS A 203 5.60 15.64 -9.01
CA HIS A 203 4.34 16.30 -8.64
C HIS A 203 4.48 17.70 -8.04
N ASN A 204 4.74 18.66 -8.93
CA ASN A 204 4.70 20.11 -8.73
C ASN A 204 4.40 20.75 -10.09
N SER A 205 3.30 20.34 -10.72
CA SER A 205 2.69 21.17 -11.76
C SER A 205 2.03 22.39 -11.10
N LEU A 206 2.88 23.40 -10.89
CA LEU A 206 2.61 24.84 -10.84
C LEU A 206 1.72 25.36 -9.69
N PRO A 207 2.22 26.40 -9.01
CA PRO A 207 1.56 27.69 -9.14
C PRO A 207 2.32 28.49 -10.18
N VAL A 208 1.55 29.02 -11.13
CA VAL A 208 1.85 30.28 -11.80
C VAL A 208 2.23 31.29 -10.69
N GLY A 209 3.52 31.46 -10.43
CA GLY A 209 4.01 32.35 -9.36
C GLY A 209 5.11 31.82 -8.44
N GLY A 210 6.20 31.26 -8.98
CA GLY A 210 7.55 31.40 -8.37
C GLY A 210 7.83 30.80 -6.98
N GLN A 211 6.95 30.01 -6.37
CA GLN A 211 7.25 29.29 -5.12
C GLN A 211 7.00 27.80 -5.30
N LEU A 212 8.09 27.07 -5.52
CA LEU A 212 8.12 25.62 -5.48
C LEU A 212 7.88 25.19 -4.03
N ALA A 213 6.69 24.68 -3.73
CA ALA A 213 6.45 24.00 -2.47
C ALA A 213 7.32 22.75 -2.44
N GLN A 214 8.29 22.72 -1.51
CA GLN A 214 9.03 21.51 -1.17
C GLN A 214 8.05 20.56 -0.49
N ASN A 215 7.39 19.68 -1.27
CA ASN A 215 6.66 18.57 -0.68
C ASN A 215 7.72 17.65 -0.06
N SER A 216 7.78 17.64 1.26
CA SER A 216 8.90 17.12 2.03
C SER A 216 8.67 15.71 2.59
N GLY A 217 7.74 14.93 2.02
CA GLY A 217 7.21 13.75 2.71
C GLY A 217 6.80 12.57 1.83
N GLY A 218 7.61 12.18 0.84
CA GLY A 218 7.43 10.91 0.14
C GLY A 218 7.63 9.69 1.05
N PHE A 219 7.03 8.55 0.67
CA PHE A 219 7.15 7.27 1.38
C PHE A 219 8.61 6.92 1.68
N TYR A 220 9.46 6.95 0.66
CA TYR A 220 10.88 6.73 0.86
C TYR A 220 11.56 7.86 1.62
N ARG A 221 11.30 9.14 1.35
CA ARG A 221 11.97 10.22 2.09
C ARG A 221 11.91 10.02 3.62
N THR A 222 10.72 9.70 4.13
CA THR A 222 10.52 9.37 5.55
C THR A 222 11.44 8.24 6.03
N ARG A 223 11.65 7.22 5.19
CA ARG A 223 12.59 6.11 5.46
C ARG A 223 14.03 6.50 5.57
N CYS A 224 14.58 7.22 4.61
CA CYS A 224 15.96 7.66 4.75
C CYS A 224 16.12 8.53 5.99
N GLU A 225 15.15 9.41 6.29
CA GLU A 225 15.22 10.24 7.50
C GLU A 225 15.24 9.38 8.77
N GLU A 226 14.47 8.30 8.82
CA GLU A 226 14.45 7.33 9.94
C GLU A 226 15.75 6.51 10.03
N GLU A 227 16.30 6.04 8.91
CA GLU A 227 17.42 5.10 8.88
C GLU A 227 18.80 5.79 8.87
N GLN A 228 18.90 6.92 8.18
CA GLN A 228 20.15 7.63 7.92
C GLN A 228 20.17 9.02 8.54
N GLY A 229 19.03 9.53 9.02
CA GLY A 229 18.91 10.86 9.59
C GLY A 229 18.73 11.94 8.51
N ALA A 230 17.91 12.94 8.80
CA ALA A 230 17.47 13.93 7.81
C ALA A 230 18.58 14.67 7.06
N ALA A 231 19.73 14.93 7.71
CA ALA A 231 20.86 15.61 7.08
C ALA A 231 21.48 14.83 5.91
N ASN A 232 21.33 13.50 5.89
CA ASN A 232 21.84 12.63 4.82
C ASN A 232 20.84 12.46 3.67
N CYS A 233 19.62 12.96 3.85
CA CYS A 233 18.49 12.78 2.94
C CYS A 233 18.06 14.09 2.26
N GLU A 234 18.82 15.17 2.47
CA GLU A 234 18.60 16.45 1.80
C GLU A 234 18.76 16.32 0.28
N PRO A 235 17.84 16.90 -0.51
CA PRO A 235 17.96 16.87 -1.96
C PRO A 235 19.25 17.58 -2.39
N THR A 236 20.11 16.91 -3.15
CA THR A 236 21.22 17.61 -3.83
C THR A 236 20.64 18.60 -4.84
N PRO A 237 21.33 19.73 -5.10
CA PRO A 237 20.88 20.73 -6.07
C PRO A 237 20.45 20.09 -7.40
N ARG A 238 19.23 20.42 -7.85
CA ARG A 238 18.60 19.85 -9.05
C ARG A 238 19.56 19.79 -10.25
N PRO A 239 19.74 18.62 -10.89
CA PRO A 239 20.38 18.57 -12.19
C PRO A 239 19.50 19.29 -13.23
N THR A 240 20.11 20.12 -14.06
CA THR A 240 19.45 20.93 -15.11
C THR A 240 18.91 20.11 -16.29
N LEU A 241 19.04 18.78 -16.27
CA LEU A 241 18.69 17.89 -17.38
C LEU A 241 17.94 16.65 -16.87
N CYS A 242 16.81 16.31 -17.53
CA CYS A 242 15.93 15.21 -17.13
C CYS A 242 16.55 13.81 -17.22
N TYR A 243 17.78 13.66 -17.71
CA TYR A 243 18.47 12.38 -17.88
C TYR A 243 19.47 12.04 -16.77
N ALA A 244 19.63 12.91 -15.77
CA ALA A 244 20.48 12.61 -14.62
C ALA A 244 19.69 11.84 -13.55
N PRO A 245 20.30 10.85 -12.87
CA PRO A 245 19.73 10.27 -11.65
C PRO A 245 19.48 11.41 -10.65
N LEU A 246 18.24 11.53 -10.17
CA LEU A 246 17.90 12.53 -9.16
C LEU A 246 18.34 12.00 -7.79
N ALA A 247 18.82 12.91 -6.95
CA ALA A 247 18.98 12.58 -5.55
C ALA A 247 17.62 12.35 -4.89
N TYR A 248 17.68 11.45 -3.93
CA TYR A 248 16.59 10.83 -3.21
C TYR A 248 15.51 11.78 -2.63
N GLY A 249 15.84 13.03 -2.31
CA GLY A 249 14.93 13.98 -1.65
C GLY A 249 13.84 14.62 -2.54
N ASP A 250 13.84 14.38 -3.85
CA ASP A 250 12.95 15.04 -4.82
C ASP A 250 11.77 14.16 -5.30
N TYR A 251 11.63 12.92 -4.82
CA TYR A 251 10.55 12.01 -5.22
C TYR A 251 9.32 12.18 -4.34
N ASN A 252 8.26 12.77 -4.91
CA ASN A 252 6.93 12.79 -4.33
C ASN A 252 6.17 11.54 -4.77
N GLU A 253 6.33 10.45 -4.03
CA GLU A 253 5.54 9.23 -4.21
C GLU A 253 4.16 9.38 -3.58
N ARG A 254 3.12 9.09 -4.35
CA ARG A 254 1.72 9.22 -3.94
C ARG A 254 1.02 7.87 -4.09
N ILE A 255 0.28 7.44 -3.05
CA ILE A 255 -0.58 6.25 -3.09
C ILE A 255 -1.99 6.62 -3.59
N ASP A 256 -2.11 7.54 -4.56
CA ASP A 256 -3.42 7.96 -5.09
C ASP A 256 -3.42 7.87 -6.62
N GLY A 257 -4.57 7.51 -7.17
CA GLY A 257 -4.77 7.25 -8.59
C GLY A 257 -4.57 8.45 -9.52
N PRO A 258 -4.61 8.18 -10.84
CA PRO A 258 -3.93 8.93 -11.90
C PRO A 258 -4.46 10.34 -12.21
N ASN A 259 -5.50 10.82 -11.53
CA ASN A 259 -6.24 11.99 -11.98
C ASN A 259 -6.02 13.28 -11.20
N GLY A 260 -5.04 13.38 -10.30
CA GLY A 260 -4.75 14.67 -9.65
C GLY A 260 -5.93 15.29 -8.89
N ASP A 261 -7.07 14.60 -8.82
CA ASP A 261 -8.11 14.83 -7.84
C ASP A 261 -7.41 14.53 -6.52
N TRP A 262 -6.94 15.61 -5.91
CA TRP A 262 -6.94 15.70 -4.48
C TRP A 262 -8.34 15.22 -4.11
N ALA A 263 -8.44 14.01 -3.58
CA ALA A 263 -9.53 13.70 -2.68
C ALA A 263 -9.27 14.61 -1.46
N GLN A 264 -9.46 15.91 -1.64
CA GLN A 264 -10.23 16.69 -0.72
C GLN A 264 -11.45 15.82 -0.47
N THR A 265 -11.40 15.04 0.62
CA THR A 265 -12.52 15.08 1.55
C THR A 265 -12.88 16.55 1.60
N GLY A 266 -13.93 16.92 0.87
CA GLY A 266 -14.12 18.28 0.39
C GLY A 266 -14.12 19.28 1.53
N ASP A 267 -14.52 20.49 1.22
CA ASP A 267 -15.15 21.37 2.21
C ASP A 267 -16.46 20.76 2.81
N ALA A 268 -16.56 19.44 2.94
CA ALA A 268 -17.40 18.73 3.87
C ALA A 268 -17.06 19.24 5.27
N GLY A 269 -17.73 20.33 5.65
CA GLY A 269 -17.72 20.98 6.94
C GLY A 269 -18.25 20.12 8.09
N GLY A 270 -17.87 18.84 8.13
CA GLY A 270 -18.12 17.93 9.23
C GLY A 270 -16.95 17.80 10.21
N TYR A 271 -15.75 18.31 9.89
CA TYR A 271 -14.61 18.35 10.82
C TYR A 271 -13.73 19.59 10.68
N GLN A 272 -14.29 20.71 10.24
CA GLN A 272 -13.80 21.99 10.72
C GLN A 272 -14.44 22.19 12.09
N ASP A 273 -13.77 21.72 13.14
CA ASP A 273 -14.01 22.34 14.44
C ASP A 273 -13.56 23.79 14.26
N ALA A 274 -14.55 24.66 14.08
CA ALA A 274 -14.38 26.02 13.65
C ALA A 274 -13.30 26.66 14.50
N ALA A 275 -12.23 27.07 13.82
CA ALA A 275 -11.03 27.67 14.35
C ALA A 275 -11.33 28.81 15.33
N THR A 276 -11.52 28.48 16.59
CA THR A 276 -11.41 29.42 17.71
C THR A 276 -10.47 28.92 18.81
N SER A 277 -10.06 27.65 18.80
CA SER A 277 -8.93 27.17 19.61
C SER A 277 -7.85 26.53 18.73
N LEU A 278 -6.82 27.32 18.44
CA LEU A 278 -5.58 26.99 17.70
C LEU A 278 -4.73 25.82 18.27
N ASN A 279 -5.27 25.00 19.18
CA ASN A 279 -4.52 24.01 19.95
C ASN A 279 -5.07 22.58 19.92
N VAL A 280 -6.09 22.27 19.11
CA VAL A 280 -6.52 20.88 18.93
C VAL A 280 -5.78 20.30 17.73
N THR A 281 -4.88 19.36 17.97
CA THR A 281 -4.21 18.59 16.91
C THR A 281 -5.28 17.79 16.18
N PRO A 282 -5.61 18.10 14.92
CA PRO A 282 -6.67 17.40 14.21
C PRO A 282 -6.29 15.92 14.01
N ASP A 283 -7.28 15.03 14.03
CA ASP A 283 -7.11 13.65 13.60
C ASP A 283 -6.72 13.59 12.10
N SER A 284 -6.05 12.53 11.67
CA SER A 284 -5.88 12.28 10.23
C SER A 284 -7.26 12.22 9.55
N PRO A 285 -7.45 12.89 8.41
CA PRO A 285 -8.71 12.81 7.66
C PRO A 285 -8.99 11.39 7.14
N LEU A 286 -7.96 10.54 7.06
CA LEU A 286 -8.07 9.16 6.62
C LEU A 286 -8.52 8.27 7.79
N SER A 287 -9.74 7.74 7.68
CA SER A 287 -10.23 6.64 8.50
C SER A 287 -10.33 5.37 7.65
N LEU A 288 -10.01 4.22 8.24
CA LEU A 288 -10.22 2.92 7.62
C LEU A 288 -11.48 2.28 8.18
N LEU A 289 -12.38 1.83 7.30
CA LEU A 289 -13.52 1.02 7.66
C LEU A 289 -13.25 -0.44 7.27
N VAL A 290 -13.23 -1.30 8.28
CA VAL A 290 -12.90 -2.72 8.12
C VAL A 290 -14.09 -3.56 8.56
N ARG A 291 -14.56 -4.45 7.67
CA ARG A 291 -15.66 -5.37 7.97
C ARG A 291 -15.13 -6.59 8.73
N TYR A 292 -15.85 -7.08 9.71
CA TYR A 292 -15.56 -8.36 10.34
C TYR A 292 -16.78 -9.28 10.38
N PHE A 293 -16.49 -10.57 10.47
CA PHE A 293 -17.47 -11.63 10.63
C PHE A 293 -16.91 -12.71 11.56
N SER A 294 -17.76 -13.19 12.46
CA SER A 294 -17.42 -14.21 13.44
C SER A 294 -18.62 -15.12 13.65
N ALA A 295 -18.50 -16.39 13.27
CA ALA A 295 -19.58 -17.34 13.42
C ALA A 295 -19.04 -18.65 14.00
N THR A 296 -19.35 -18.89 15.28
CA THR A 296 -18.90 -20.08 16.02
C THR A 296 -19.34 -21.38 15.37
N GLY A 297 -20.55 -21.40 14.77
CA GLY A 297 -21.10 -22.58 14.09
C GLY A 297 -20.28 -23.07 12.89
N ILE A 298 -19.44 -22.21 12.30
CA ILE A 298 -18.55 -22.55 11.17
C ILE A 298 -17.08 -22.21 11.46
N ASN A 299 -16.74 -22.04 12.75
CA ASN A 299 -15.42 -21.60 13.20
C ASN A 299 -14.87 -20.41 12.39
N ALA A 300 -15.76 -19.48 12.02
CA ALA A 300 -15.35 -18.31 11.24
C ALA A 300 -14.65 -17.31 12.16
N ARG A 301 -13.45 -16.91 11.79
CA ARG A 301 -12.65 -15.88 12.44
C ARG A 301 -12.22 -14.84 11.41
N THR A 302 -12.03 -13.60 11.85
CA THR A 302 -11.45 -12.55 11.01
C THR A 302 -10.10 -12.16 11.60
N GLU A 303 -9.07 -12.10 10.76
CA GLU A 303 -7.82 -11.40 11.03
C GLU A 303 -7.86 -10.02 10.37
N VAL A 304 -7.37 -9.02 11.08
CA VAL A 304 -7.17 -7.65 10.62
C VAL A 304 -5.70 -7.49 10.31
N TRP A 305 -5.40 -7.19 9.06
CA TRP A 305 -4.06 -7.00 8.56
C TRP A 305 -3.92 -5.53 8.22
N LEU A 306 -3.01 -4.82 8.90
CA LEU A 306 -2.88 -3.37 8.80
C LEU A 306 -1.43 -2.98 8.58
N TRP A 307 -1.20 -2.24 7.49
CA TRP A 307 0.06 -1.66 7.10
C TRP A 307 -0.05 -0.14 7.28
N LYS A 308 1.00 0.49 7.75
CA LYS A 308 1.11 1.95 7.85
C LYS A 308 2.53 2.37 7.52
N ASP A 309 2.68 3.57 6.97
CA ASP A 309 3.96 4.06 6.44
C ASP A 309 5.03 4.40 7.50
N ARG A 310 4.66 4.42 8.78
CA ARG A 310 5.58 4.71 9.89
C ARG A 310 5.20 4.03 11.19
N ASN A 311 6.23 3.72 11.99
CA ASN A 311 6.06 3.19 13.34
C ASN A 311 5.52 4.25 14.31
N THR A 312 4.75 3.82 15.33
CA THR A 312 4.41 4.69 16.46
C THR A 312 5.58 4.72 17.43
N THR A 313 5.83 5.86 18.08
CA THR A 313 6.69 5.86 19.26
C THR A 313 6.04 4.97 20.33
N ALA A 314 6.80 4.05 20.93
CA ALA A 314 6.29 2.91 21.71
C ALA A 314 5.35 3.24 22.88
N ALA A 315 5.28 4.50 23.32
CA ALA A 315 4.36 4.96 24.37
C ALA A 315 2.94 5.32 23.87
N ALA A 316 2.74 5.46 22.56
CA ALA A 316 1.49 5.95 21.95
C ALA A 316 0.82 4.92 21.00
N GLY A 317 1.30 3.67 20.99
CA GLY A 317 0.93 2.64 20.01
C GLY A 317 -0.51 2.10 20.08
N ALA A 318 -1.31 2.51 21.07
CA ALA A 318 -2.72 2.14 21.18
C ALA A 318 -3.59 3.16 20.45
N LEU A 319 -4.20 2.76 19.33
CA LEU A 319 -5.23 3.55 18.66
C LEU A 319 -6.59 3.25 19.28
N ASN A 320 -7.42 4.29 19.44
CA ASN A 320 -8.83 4.07 19.73
C ASN A 320 -9.54 3.67 18.44
N VAL A 321 -10.10 2.46 18.43
CA VAL A 321 -10.89 1.91 17.33
C VAL A 321 -12.34 1.89 17.76
N ALA A 322 -13.21 2.47 16.93
CA ALA A 322 -14.65 2.39 17.15
C ALA A 322 -15.19 1.15 16.44
N VAL A 323 -15.75 0.22 17.20
CA VAL A 323 -16.36 -1.03 16.71
C VAL A 323 -17.87 -0.85 16.69
N TYR A 324 -18.47 -1.14 15.54
CA TYR A 324 -19.91 -1.15 15.29
C TYR A 324 -20.32 -2.61 15.06
N ASP A 325 -21.15 -3.17 15.93
CA ASP A 325 -21.70 -4.52 15.70
C ASP A 325 -22.86 -4.50 14.69
N GLU A 326 -23.43 -5.65 14.36
CA GLU A 326 -24.59 -5.75 13.45
C GLU A 326 -25.87 -5.09 14.00
N ALA A 327 -25.93 -4.79 15.30
CA ALA A 327 -27.01 -4.05 15.94
C ALA A 327 -26.67 -2.55 16.10
N GLU A 328 -25.61 -2.08 15.42
CA GLU A 328 -25.11 -0.70 15.44
C GLU A 328 -24.69 -0.20 16.84
N ASN A 329 -24.44 -1.11 17.79
CA ASN A 329 -23.87 -0.71 19.07
C ASN A 329 -22.40 -0.31 18.86
N VAL A 330 -22.03 0.84 19.45
CA VAL A 330 -20.67 1.38 19.32
C VAL A 330 -19.86 1.11 20.58
N HIS A 331 -18.70 0.49 20.41
CA HIS A 331 -17.72 0.29 21.48
C HIS A 331 -16.36 0.83 21.06
N SER A 332 -15.67 1.52 21.96
CA SER A 332 -14.29 1.95 21.74
C SER A 332 -13.34 0.93 22.35
N VAL A 333 -12.39 0.44 21.56
CA VAL A 333 -11.35 -0.50 22.01
C VAL A 333 -9.98 0.05 21.65
N GLN A 334 -9.01 -0.17 22.55
CA GLN A 334 -7.62 0.16 22.28
C GLN A 334 -6.99 -0.94 21.44
N PHE A 335 -6.49 -0.57 20.27
CA PHE A 335 -5.83 -1.46 19.33
C PHE A 335 -4.36 -1.10 19.20
N ASN A 336 -3.48 -2.00 19.62
CA ASN A 336 -2.04 -1.78 19.58
C ASN A 336 -1.50 -2.03 18.18
N LEU A 337 -0.84 -1.03 17.62
CA LEU A 337 -0.14 -1.09 16.34
C LEU A 337 1.36 -0.80 16.53
N PRO A 338 2.11 -1.69 17.20
CA PRO A 338 3.50 -1.42 17.56
C PRO A 338 4.42 -1.30 16.32
N ASN A 339 4.08 -2.02 15.27
CA ASN A 339 4.88 -2.14 14.05
C ASN A 339 4.17 -1.44 12.90
N GLU A 340 4.72 -1.47 11.71
CA GLU A 340 4.00 -1.03 10.53
C GLU A 340 3.07 -2.07 9.99
N VAL A 341 3.56 -3.30 9.92
CA VAL A 341 2.74 -4.46 9.62
C VAL A 341 2.22 -5.03 10.92
N ASN A 342 0.90 -5.04 11.07
CA ASN A 342 0.21 -5.52 12.25
C ASN A 342 -0.82 -6.56 11.84
N PHE A 343 -0.85 -7.66 12.58
CA PHE A 343 -1.85 -8.70 12.45
C PHE A 343 -2.57 -8.82 13.79
N ALA A 344 -3.89 -8.80 13.74
CA ALA A 344 -4.70 -8.97 14.93
C ALA A 344 -5.92 -9.81 14.64
N LEU A 345 -6.31 -10.65 15.60
CA LEU A 345 -7.61 -11.29 15.53
C LEU A 345 -8.70 -10.32 15.93
N THR A 346 -9.86 -10.42 15.29
CA THR A 346 -10.99 -9.61 15.74
C THR A 346 -11.41 -9.94 17.15
N SER A 347 -11.20 -11.17 17.66
CA SER A 347 -11.42 -11.50 19.07
C SER A 347 -10.56 -10.72 20.07
N GLN A 348 -9.47 -10.08 19.61
CA GLN A 348 -8.65 -9.18 20.42
C GLN A 348 -9.19 -7.73 20.40
N ILE A 349 -10.05 -7.41 19.44
CA ILE A 349 -10.57 -6.07 19.16
C ILE A 349 -12.05 -5.96 19.55
N ILE A 350 -12.84 -7.01 19.36
CA ILE A 350 -14.29 -7.02 19.55
C ILE A 350 -14.67 -7.79 20.81
N THR A 351 -15.77 -7.39 21.43
CA THR A 351 -16.34 -8.14 22.55
C THR A 351 -16.72 -9.56 22.09
N PRO A 352 -16.37 -10.61 22.87
CA PRO A 352 -16.74 -11.98 22.53
C PRO A 352 -18.26 -12.12 22.31
N GLY A 353 -18.65 -12.74 21.18
CA GLY A 353 -20.05 -13.06 20.88
C GLY A 353 -20.71 -12.21 19.79
N ALA A 354 -20.09 -11.11 19.34
CA ALA A 354 -20.61 -10.35 18.19
C ALA A 354 -20.47 -11.16 16.89
N PRO A 355 -21.57 -11.40 16.12
CA PRO A 355 -21.54 -12.24 14.93
C PRO A 355 -20.88 -11.57 13.71
N GLY A 356 -20.80 -10.25 13.71
CA GLY A 356 -20.24 -9.45 12.64
C GLY A 356 -20.32 -7.97 12.94
N GLY A 357 -19.86 -7.15 11.99
CA GLY A 357 -19.91 -5.70 12.09
C GLY A 357 -18.80 -5.02 11.29
N TRP A 358 -18.49 -3.79 11.69
CA TRP A 358 -17.45 -2.95 11.11
C TRP A 358 -16.64 -2.33 12.24
N PHE A 359 -15.36 -2.04 12.02
CA PHE A 359 -14.66 -1.14 12.91
C PHE A 359 -13.95 -0.05 12.12
N ARG A 360 -13.92 1.14 12.73
CA ARG A 360 -13.31 2.34 12.21
C ARG A 360 -11.98 2.56 12.92
N VAL A 361 -10.89 2.47 12.18
CA VAL A 361 -9.57 2.89 12.65
C VAL A 361 -9.41 4.37 12.35
N LYS A 362 -9.26 5.17 13.41
CA LYS A 362 -8.84 6.57 13.31
C LYS A 362 -7.38 6.68 13.70
N TYR A 363 -6.62 7.45 12.94
CA TYR A 363 -5.24 7.75 13.23
C TYR A 363 -5.16 9.15 13.86
N PRO A 364 -5.19 9.28 15.20
CA PRO A 364 -4.80 10.53 15.84
C PRO A 364 -3.39 10.90 15.38
N CYS A 365 -3.12 12.18 15.23
CA CYS A 365 -1.79 12.61 14.84
C CYS A 365 -0.75 12.39 15.95
N SER A 366 -1.13 12.59 17.22
CA SER A 366 -0.19 12.63 18.35
C SER A 366 0.76 11.41 18.48
N PRO A 367 0.38 10.15 18.18
CA PRO A 367 1.31 9.02 18.20
C PRO A 367 2.36 9.00 17.08
N PHE A 368 2.09 9.74 15.99
CA PHE A 368 2.86 9.76 14.75
C PHE A 368 3.56 11.12 14.49
N GLY A 369 3.33 12.11 15.36
CA GLY A 369 3.83 13.48 15.27
C GLY A 369 2.74 14.51 14.97
N SER A 370 3.08 15.75 14.69
CA SER A 370 2.12 16.73 14.17
C SER A 370 1.76 16.40 12.73
N CYS A 371 0.53 15.94 12.45
CA CYS A 371 -0.02 16.05 11.10
C CYS A 371 -0.77 17.37 10.98
N GLY A 372 -0.10 18.34 10.36
CA GLY A 372 -0.74 19.53 9.83
C GLY A 372 -0.44 19.53 8.34
N TYR A 373 -1.46 19.57 7.49
CA TYR A 373 -1.23 19.97 6.11
C TYR A 373 -1.61 21.44 5.99
N ASN A 374 -0.63 22.33 6.19
CA ASN A 374 -0.87 23.76 5.99
C ASN A 374 -0.79 24.09 4.50
N TYR A 375 -1.93 23.97 3.81
CA TYR A 375 -2.06 24.28 2.38
C TYR A 375 -1.63 25.73 2.04
N GLY A 376 -1.76 26.65 3.01
CA GLY A 376 -1.47 28.06 2.82
C GLY A 376 0.00 28.46 2.98
N ASN A 377 0.84 27.61 3.59
CA ASN A 377 2.26 27.91 3.78
C ASN A 377 3.10 26.63 3.96
N PRO A 378 3.39 25.89 2.88
CA PRO A 378 4.20 24.66 2.95
C PRO A 378 5.67 24.89 3.36
N VAL A 379 6.12 26.15 3.41
CA VAL A 379 7.54 26.49 3.66
C VAL A 379 7.79 26.92 5.11
N GLY A 380 6.74 27.27 5.86
CA GLY A 380 6.88 27.90 7.18
C GLY A 380 6.89 26.97 8.38
N ASP A 381 6.39 25.73 8.24
CA ASP A 381 6.18 24.84 9.37
C ASP A 381 6.97 23.54 9.19
N LEU A 382 8.29 23.65 9.44
CA LEU A 382 9.27 22.55 9.35
C LEU A 382 8.97 21.35 10.28
N GLY A 383 7.87 21.38 11.03
CA GLY A 383 7.39 20.27 11.86
C GLY A 383 6.15 19.55 11.32
N ALA A 384 5.55 20.01 10.22
CA ALA A 384 4.30 19.47 9.72
C ALA A 384 4.55 18.19 8.90
N ARG A 385 4.17 17.02 9.44
CA ARG A 385 4.32 15.72 8.77
C ARG A 385 3.10 15.45 7.88
N PRO A 386 3.28 14.77 6.73
CA PRO A 386 2.16 14.34 5.91
C PRO A 386 1.24 13.39 6.70
N PRO A 387 -0.06 13.33 6.34
CA PRO A 387 -1.00 12.37 6.92
C PRO A 387 -0.43 10.95 6.86
N LEU A 388 -0.77 10.14 7.87
CA LEU A 388 -0.41 8.73 7.89
C LEU A 388 -1.03 8.03 6.67
N GLN A 389 -0.20 7.37 5.87
CA GLN A 389 -0.68 6.45 4.85
C GLN A 389 -0.85 5.06 5.45
N SER A 390 -1.94 4.39 5.11
CA SER A 390 -2.27 3.08 5.65
C SER A 390 -3.10 2.26 4.68
N VAL A 391 -2.91 0.95 4.74
CA VAL A 391 -3.69 -0.05 4.02
C VAL A 391 -4.16 -1.07 5.04
N ALA A 392 -5.38 -1.56 4.92
CA ALA A 392 -5.81 -2.68 5.73
C ALA A 392 -6.69 -3.65 4.96
N TYR A 393 -6.68 -4.90 5.41
CA TYR A 393 -7.57 -5.95 4.95
C TYR A 393 -8.19 -6.66 6.14
N ALA A 394 -9.45 -7.06 6.00
CA ALA A 394 -10.04 -8.10 6.81
C ALA A 394 -9.91 -9.42 6.08
N VAL A 395 -9.09 -10.33 6.60
CA VAL A 395 -8.93 -11.69 6.08
C VAL A 395 -9.78 -12.62 6.94
N GLN A 396 -10.87 -13.12 6.37
CA GLN A 396 -11.80 -14.01 7.03
C GLN A 396 -11.43 -15.45 6.72
N PHE A 397 -11.34 -16.28 7.75
CA PHE A 397 -11.08 -17.71 7.68
C PHE A 397 -12.29 -18.44 8.25
N ALA A 398 -12.79 -19.45 7.56
CA ALA A 398 -13.80 -20.35 8.12
C ALA A 398 -13.38 -21.81 7.96
N SER A 399 -13.80 -22.65 8.89
CA SER A 399 -13.59 -24.09 8.80
C SER A 399 -14.77 -24.81 9.43
N ASN A 400 -15.44 -25.71 8.69
CA ASN A 400 -16.50 -26.50 9.30
C ASN A 400 -15.94 -27.42 10.40
N ALA A 401 -16.27 -27.13 11.66
CA ALA A 401 -15.82 -27.90 12.82
C ALA A 401 -16.28 -29.37 12.78
N ALA A 402 -17.37 -29.68 12.07
CA ALA A 402 -17.91 -31.03 11.93
C ALA A 402 -17.36 -31.79 10.71
N ASN A 403 -16.79 -31.11 9.71
CA ASN A 403 -16.20 -31.70 8.51
C ASN A 403 -15.08 -30.80 7.99
N ALA A 404 -13.87 -30.98 8.52
CA ALA A 404 -12.70 -30.16 8.18
C ALA A 404 -12.35 -30.12 6.67
N ALA A 405 -12.95 -31.00 5.85
CA ALA A 405 -12.64 -31.15 4.43
C ALA A 405 -13.61 -30.45 3.46
N THR A 406 -14.80 -29.96 3.88
CA THR A 406 -15.85 -29.54 2.91
C THR A 406 -16.22 -28.06 2.89
N LEU A 407 -15.83 -27.26 3.88
CA LEU A 407 -16.05 -25.81 3.82
C LEU A 407 -14.89 -25.08 4.50
N ARG A 408 -13.89 -24.73 3.69
CA ARG A 408 -12.83 -23.80 4.04
C ARG A 408 -12.76 -22.75 2.95
N TRP A 409 -12.88 -21.50 3.34
CA TRP A 409 -12.73 -20.36 2.46
C TRP A 409 -11.94 -19.31 3.21
N ASP A 410 -11.07 -18.63 2.47
CA ASP A 410 -10.46 -17.39 2.90
C ASP A 410 -10.98 -16.29 1.97
N ALA A 411 -11.53 -15.23 2.54
CA ALA A 411 -11.94 -14.05 1.79
C ALA A 411 -11.30 -12.83 2.40
N ALA A 412 -10.77 -11.97 1.56
CA ALA A 412 -10.16 -10.74 2.01
C ALA A 412 -10.94 -9.54 1.50
N PHE A 413 -11.22 -8.62 2.40
CA PHE A 413 -11.97 -7.41 2.12
C PHE A 413 -11.02 -6.22 2.31
N PRO A 414 -10.72 -5.46 1.24
CA PRO A 414 -9.97 -4.22 1.40
C PRO A 414 -10.74 -3.31 2.34
N ALA A 415 -10.03 -2.67 3.25
CA ALA A 415 -10.60 -1.59 4.02
C ALA A 415 -10.98 -0.46 3.06
N HIS A 416 -12.19 0.05 3.20
CA HIS A 416 -12.56 1.26 2.47
C HIS A 416 -11.77 2.42 3.08
N ARG A 417 -11.01 3.14 2.25
CA ARG A 417 -10.62 4.50 2.58
C ARG A 417 -11.92 5.28 2.72
N GLN A 418 -12.20 5.79 3.92
CA GLN A 418 -13.39 6.59 4.14
C GLN A 418 -13.23 7.90 3.36
N TYR A 419 -13.85 7.98 2.19
CA TYR A 419 -14.29 9.25 1.64
C TYR A 419 -15.40 9.74 2.57
N THR A 420 -15.16 10.85 3.26
CA THR A 420 -16.07 11.41 4.29
C THR A 420 -17.51 11.63 3.81
N ASP A 421 -17.78 11.57 2.50
CA ASP A 421 -19.09 11.88 1.93
C ASP A 421 -20.04 10.67 1.77
N TYR A 422 -19.58 9.42 1.96
CA TYR A 422 -20.45 8.26 1.68
C TYR A 422 -21.49 7.93 2.76
N LEU A 423 -21.28 8.42 3.99
CA LEU A 423 -22.19 8.18 5.13
C LEU A 423 -22.69 9.50 5.74
N GLY A 424 -22.57 10.60 4.98
CA GLY A 424 -23.21 11.88 5.30
C GLY A 424 -24.72 11.74 5.16
N VAL A 425 -25.33 11.11 6.16
CA VAL A 425 -26.74 11.30 6.47
C VAL A 425 -26.91 12.80 6.67
N SER A 426 -27.80 13.39 5.89
CA SER A 426 -28.39 14.68 6.22
C SER A 426 -29.09 14.51 7.58
N GLU A 427 -28.44 14.95 8.65
CA GLU A 427 -29.12 15.40 9.88
C GLU A 427 -29.14 16.92 9.93
#